data_AF-A0A845LLW2-F1
#
_entry.id   AF-A0A845LLW2-F1
#
_cell.length_a   1.000
_cell.length_b   1.000
_cell.length_c   1.000
_cell.angle_alpha   90.00
_cell.angle_beta   90.00
_cell.angle_gamma   90.00
#
_symmetry.space_group_name_H-M   'P 1'
#
loop_
_entity.id
_entity.type
_entity.pdbx_description
1 polymer ?
#
loop_
_entity_poly.entity_id
_entity_poly.type
_entity_poly.pdbx_seq_one_letter_code
_entity_poly.pdbx_strand_id
1 'polypeptide(L)'
;MIQEYKVALFTADPVLAKSYYGSYEMDVQVEVSGGGYARQPVTFQLVRTGDGYMARNAESVIFPEATASWGGITHMAIFLEGNRGFCTPLSEPSQVLSGETVEIRPGELALLIPLETCNCCKKAPGHSA
;
A
#
# COMPACT_ATOMS: atom_id res chain seq x y z
N MET A 1 -14.35 14.17 -6.43
CA MET A 1 -14.70 12.89 -5.76
C MET A 1 -13.48 12.44 -5.00
N ILE A 2 -13.62 12.16 -3.70
CA ILE A 2 -12.57 11.51 -2.92
C ILE A 2 -12.62 10.02 -3.22
N GLN A 3 -11.56 9.47 -3.80
CA GLN A 3 -11.44 8.03 -4.00
C GLN A 3 -10.90 7.43 -2.70
N GLU A 4 -11.73 6.66 -2.01
CA GLU A 4 -11.32 5.89 -0.84
C GLU A 4 -10.62 4.60 -1.31
N TYR A 5 -9.44 4.33 -0.74
CA TYR A 5 -8.72 3.07 -0.92
C TYR A 5 -8.66 2.33 0.41
N LYS A 6 -8.26 1.05 0.38
CA LYS A 6 -8.06 0.25 1.59
C LYS A 6 -6.60 -0.11 1.77
N VAL A 7 -6.11 -0.06 3.00
CA VAL A 7 -4.77 -0.52 3.39
C VAL A 7 -4.86 -1.77 4.26
N ALA A 8 -3.93 -2.70 4.07
CA ALA A 8 -3.73 -3.85 4.95
C ALA A 8 -2.27 -4.02 5.36
N LEU A 9 -2.06 -4.78 6.42
CA LEU A 9 -0.77 -5.17 6.98
C LEU A 9 -0.49 -6.63 6.63
N PHE A 10 0.79 -6.99 6.50
CA PHE A 10 1.21 -8.32 6.11
C PHE A 10 2.40 -8.80 6.93
N THR A 11 2.41 -10.10 7.23
CA THR A 11 3.48 -10.75 7.99
C THR A 11 4.69 -11.14 7.12
N ALA A 12 4.51 -11.17 5.80
CA ALA A 12 5.55 -11.42 4.80
C ALA A 12 5.34 -10.53 3.56
N ASP A 13 6.22 -10.65 2.56
CA ASP A 13 6.03 -10.01 1.26
C ASP A 13 4.78 -10.62 0.58
N PRO A 14 3.73 -9.82 0.31
CA PRO A 14 2.50 -10.33 -0.27
C PRO A 14 2.55 -10.43 -1.81
N VAL A 15 3.63 -10.06 -2.50
CA VAL A 15 3.62 -10.02 -3.97
C VAL A 15 3.61 -11.44 -4.58
N LEU A 16 2.50 -11.82 -5.21
CA LEU A 16 2.38 -13.05 -6.00
C LEU A 16 2.86 -12.84 -7.44
N ALA A 17 2.44 -11.74 -8.05
CA ALA A 17 2.74 -11.46 -9.45
C ALA A 17 2.69 -9.96 -9.74
N LYS A 18 3.49 -9.52 -10.73
CA LYS A 18 3.47 -8.16 -11.25
C LYS A 18 2.53 -8.07 -12.45
N SER A 19 1.60 -7.12 -12.41
CA SER A 19 0.73 -6.75 -13.53
C SER A 19 1.51 -5.98 -14.59
N TYR A 20 1.00 -6.01 -15.82
CA TYR A 20 1.47 -5.19 -16.93
C TYR A 20 1.50 -3.68 -16.58
N TYR A 21 0.55 -3.22 -15.76
CA TYR A 21 0.43 -1.83 -15.31
C TYR A 21 1.25 -1.51 -14.04
N GLY A 22 2.12 -2.41 -13.62
CA GLY A 22 3.03 -2.18 -12.49
C GLY A 22 2.42 -2.37 -11.09
N SER A 23 1.11 -2.60 -10.98
CA SER A 23 0.50 -3.08 -9.72
C SER A 23 0.81 -4.57 -9.49
N TYR A 24 0.60 -5.03 -8.26
CA TYR A 24 0.82 -6.42 -7.87
C TYR A 24 -0.50 -7.11 -7.53
N GLU A 25 -0.54 -8.41 -7.82
CA GLU A 25 -1.48 -9.33 -7.19
C GLU A 25 -0.96 -9.72 -5.82
N MET A 26 -1.78 -9.54 -4.78
CA MET A 26 -1.39 -9.77 -3.39
C MET A 26 -1.85 -11.12 -2.87
N ASP A 27 -0.99 -11.79 -2.12
CA ASP A 27 -1.30 -12.97 -1.32
C ASP A 27 -2.03 -12.56 -0.04
N VAL A 28 -3.33 -12.85 0.00
CA VAL A 28 -4.16 -12.59 1.18
C VAL A 28 -3.96 -13.60 2.30
N GLN A 29 -3.20 -14.69 2.08
CA GLN A 29 -2.90 -15.67 3.14
C GLN A 29 -1.90 -15.13 4.17
N VAL A 30 -1.07 -14.17 3.77
CA VAL A 30 -0.14 -13.46 4.65
C VAL A 30 -0.68 -12.10 5.09
N GLU A 31 -1.92 -11.77 4.73
CA GLU A 31 -2.64 -10.59 5.20
C GLU A 31 -3.06 -10.77 6.66
N VAL A 32 -2.77 -9.76 7.48
CA VAL A 32 -3.26 -9.65 8.86
C VAL A 32 -4.76 -9.38 8.82
N SER A 33 -5.55 -10.44 8.92
CA SER A 33 -7.01 -10.38 8.82
C SER A 33 -7.68 -11.27 9.88
N GLY A 34 -8.67 -10.72 10.58
CA GLY A 34 -9.23 -11.34 11.78
C GLY A 34 -8.54 -10.84 13.05
N GLY A 35 -8.87 -11.40 14.22
CA GLY A 35 -8.27 -10.94 15.48
C GLY A 35 -8.48 -9.44 15.72
N GLY A 36 -9.65 -8.91 15.34
CA GLY A 36 -9.95 -7.47 15.35
C GLY A 36 -9.57 -6.74 14.06
N TYR A 37 -8.62 -7.25 13.27
CA TYR A 37 -8.05 -6.54 12.12
C TYR A 37 -8.86 -6.78 10.84
N ALA A 38 -9.06 -5.69 10.10
CA ALA A 38 -9.60 -5.66 8.75
C ALA A 38 -8.93 -4.51 7.98
N ARG A 39 -9.05 -4.51 6.65
CA ARG A 39 -8.49 -3.43 5.82
C ARG A 39 -9.09 -2.08 6.19
N GLN A 40 -8.25 -1.09 6.44
CA GLN A 40 -8.67 0.23 6.89
C GLN A 40 -8.84 1.20 5.71
N PRO A 41 -9.80 2.14 5.75
CA PRO A 41 -9.89 3.19 4.74
C PRO A 41 -8.67 4.11 4.82
N VAL A 42 -8.23 4.59 3.65
CA VAL A 42 -7.15 5.57 3.55
C VAL A 42 -7.43 6.55 2.42
N THR A 43 -7.11 7.82 2.68
CA THR A 43 -7.13 8.91 1.71
C THR A 43 -5.71 9.35 1.40
N PHE A 44 -5.45 9.71 0.14
CA PHE A 44 -4.13 10.12 -0.33
C PHE A 44 -4.07 11.60 -0.70
N GLN A 45 -2.94 12.21 -0.38
CA GLN A 45 -2.46 13.43 -1.00
C GLN A 45 -1.46 13.08 -2.09
N LEU A 46 -1.63 13.70 -3.26
CA LEU A 46 -0.71 13.57 -4.38
C LEU A 46 0.22 14.77 -4.40
N VAL A 47 1.52 14.51 -4.38
CA VAL A 47 2.56 15.53 -4.56
C VAL A 47 3.26 15.27 -5.89
N ARG A 48 3.30 16.27 -6.77
CA ARG A 48 4.04 16.15 -8.03
C ARG A 48 5.53 16.04 -7.75
N THR A 49 6.18 15.02 -8.29
CA THR A 49 7.65 14.87 -8.32
C THR A 49 8.16 15.22 -9.72
N GLY A 50 9.48 15.34 -9.91
CA GLY A 50 10.04 15.74 -11.21
C GLY A 50 9.63 14.81 -12.37
N ASP A 51 9.41 13.55 -12.07
CA ASP A 51 9.18 12.43 -12.99
C ASP A 51 7.85 11.69 -12.75
N GLY A 52 6.97 12.23 -11.91
CA GLY A 52 5.89 11.43 -11.34
C GLY A 52 4.96 12.17 -10.38
N TYR A 53 4.25 11.36 -9.62
CA TYR A 53 3.55 11.76 -8.41
C TYR A 53 3.98 10.83 -7.27
N MET A 54 4.09 11.39 -6.09
CA MET A 54 4.19 10.65 -4.84
C MET A 54 2.82 10.72 -4.16
N ALA A 55 2.17 9.58 -3.99
CA ALA A 55 0.96 9.47 -3.19
C ALA A 55 1.34 9.17 -1.74
N ARG A 56 0.83 9.96 -0.80
CA ARG A 56 1.03 9.78 0.64
C ARG A 56 -0.29 9.78 1.39
N ASN A 57 -0.44 8.94 2.42
CA ASN A 57 -1.65 8.99 3.24
C ASN A 57 -1.77 10.35 3.91
N ALA A 58 -2.97 10.94 3.83
CA ALA A 58 -3.24 12.29 4.30
C ALA A 58 -3.40 12.37 5.83
N GLU A 59 -3.94 11.30 6.41
CA GLU A 59 -4.29 11.18 7.82
C GLU A 59 -3.73 9.88 8.39
N SER A 60 -3.67 9.79 9.72
CA SER A 60 -3.31 8.55 10.40
C SER A 60 -4.32 7.46 10.06
N VAL A 61 -3.83 6.25 9.81
CA VAL A 61 -4.66 5.05 9.69
C VAL A 61 -4.40 4.18 10.91
N ILE A 62 -5.43 4.02 11.74
CA ILE A 62 -5.33 3.26 13.00
C ILE A 62 -6.00 1.92 12.79
N PHE A 63 -5.23 0.85 12.96
CA PHE A 63 -5.78 -0.49 13.07
C PHE A 63 -6.33 -0.69 14.49
N PRO A 64 -7.45 -1.42 14.64
CA PRO A 64 -8.03 -1.70 15.94
C PRO A 64 -7.07 -2.51 16.83
N GLU A 65 -7.39 -2.60 18.11
CA GLU A 65 -6.64 -3.43 19.05
C GLU A 65 -6.67 -4.90 18.61
N ALA A 66 -5.50 -5.53 18.62
CA ALA A 66 -5.38 -6.93 18.21
C ALA A 66 -5.97 -7.84 19.28
N THR A 67 -6.90 -8.71 18.91
CA THR A 67 -7.45 -9.75 19.79
C THR A 67 -6.72 -11.09 19.62
N ALA A 68 -5.69 -11.13 18.77
CA ALA A 68 -4.81 -12.26 18.56
C ALA A 68 -3.38 -11.78 18.25
N SER A 69 -2.37 -12.61 18.49
CA SER A 69 -0.98 -12.30 18.14
C SER A 69 -0.71 -12.63 16.68
N TRP A 70 -0.20 -11.65 15.94
CA TRP A 70 0.15 -11.76 14.51
C TRP A 70 1.66 -11.88 14.27
N GLY A 71 2.47 -11.56 15.28
CA GLY A 71 3.92 -11.61 15.19
C GLY A 71 4.48 -10.42 14.41
N GLY A 72 5.52 -10.67 13.61
CA GLY A 72 6.21 -9.63 12.86
C GLY A 72 5.45 -9.19 11.61
N ILE A 73 5.02 -7.94 11.59
CA ILE A 73 4.48 -7.25 10.43
C ILE A 73 5.66 -6.66 9.66
N THR A 74 5.75 -6.99 8.38
CA THR A 74 6.89 -6.64 7.53
C THR A 74 6.52 -5.78 6.34
N HIS A 75 5.26 -5.83 5.90
CA HIS A 75 4.79 -5.08 4.73
C HIS A 75 3.43 -4.45 4.98
N MET A 76 3.15 -3.41 4.19
CA MET A 76 1.83 -2.80 4.07
C MET A 76 1.47 -2.69 2.60
N ALA A 77 0.19 -2.82 2.27
CA ALA A 77 -0.28 -2.67 0.89
C ALA A 77 -1.58 -1.91 0.79
N ILE A 78 -1.73 -1.18 -0.31
CA ILE A 78 -2.94 -0.45 -0.68
C ILE A 78 -3.62 -1.20 -1.81
N PHE A 79 -4.92 -1.42 -1.68
CA PHE A 79 -5.73 -2.11 -2.67
C PHE A 79 -6.46 -1.13 -3.57
N LEU A 80 -6.33 -1.33 -4.89
CA LEU A 80 -7.03 -0.58 -5.92
C LEU A 80 -8.34 -1.26 -6.31
N GLU A 81 -8.28 -2.57 -6.56
CA GLU A 81 -9.41 -3.38 -7.03
C GLU A 81 -9.22 -4.84 -6.57
N GLY A 82 -10.17 -5.38 -5.80
CA GLY A 82 -10.06 -6.75 -5.27
C GLY A 82 -8.78 -6.94 -4.45
N ASN A 83 -7.91 -7.86 -4.89
CA ASN A 83 -6.59 -8.12 -4.29
C ASN A 83 -5.42 -7.49 -5.07
N ARG A 84 -5.71 -6.62 -6.05
CA ARG A 84 -4.69 -5.90 -6.79
C ARG A 84 -4.36 -4.59 -6.10
N GLY A 85 -3.07 -4.31 -5.98
CA GLY A 85 -2.60 -3.18 -5.20
C GLY A 85 -1.14 -2.85 -5.42
N PHE A 86 -0.61 -2.03 -4.53
CA PHE A 86 0.82 -1.81 -4.40
C PHE A 86 1.25 -2.05 -2.96
N CYS A 87 2.41 -2.65 -2.77
CA CYS A 87 2.97 -2.92 -1.46
C CYS A 87 4.27 -2.14 -1.27
N THR A 88 4.60 -1.88 -0.01
CA THR A 88 5.92 -1.40 0.42
C THR A 88 6.32 -2.17 1.68
N PRO A 89 7.61 -2.56 1.81
CA PRO A 89 8.11 -3.05 3.08
C PRO A 89 8.08 -1.94 4.13
N LEU A 90 7.97 -2.33 5.40
CA LEU A 90 8.27 -1.45 6.52
C LEU A 90 9.79 -1.26 6.61
N SER A 91 10.23 -0.06 6.97
CA SER A 91 11.67 0.18 7.24
C SER A 91 12.17 -0.65 8.42
N GLU A 92 11.30 -0.89 9.40
CA GLU A 92 11.53 -1.78 10.55
C GLU A 92 10.28 -2.62 10.77
N PRO A 93 10.40 -3.96 10.90
CA PRO A 93 9.25 -4.80 11.22
C PRO A 93 8.61 -4.41 12.56
N SER A 94 7.28 -4.38 12.61
CA SER A 94 6.53 -4.11 13.83
C SER A 94 6.02 -5.42 14.44
N GLN A 95 6.18 -5.61 15.76
CA GLN A 95 5.58 -6.76 16.44
C GLN A 95 4.16 -6.43 16.86
N VAL A 96 3.20 -7.28 16.46
CA VAL A 96 1.79 -7.14 16.86
C VAL A 96 1.39 -8.36 17.67
N LEU A 97 1.19 -8.13 18.97
CA LEU A 97 0.68 -9.08 19.93
C LEU A 97 -0.76 -8.69 20.32
N SER A 98 -1.48 -9.60 20.99
CA SER A 98 -2.81 -9.26 21.52
C SER A 98 -2.71 -8.04 22.47
N GLY A 99 -3.62 -7.08 22.31
CA GLY A 99 -3.63 -5.81 23.04
C GLY A 99 -2.90 -4.66 22.33
N GLU A 100 -2.16 -4.94 21.25
CA GLU A 100 -1.41 -3.92 20.52
C GLU A 100 -2.28 -3.28 19.42
N THR A 101 -1.99 -2.01 19.14
CA THR A 101 -2.54 -1.26 18.00
C THR A 101 -1.41 -0.86 17.05
N VAL A 102 -1.72 -0.78 15.76
CA VAL A 102 -0.79 -0.27 14.76
C VAL A 102 -1.36 1.02 14.19
N GLU A 103 -0.54 2.08 14.23
CA GLU A 103 -0.82 3.33 13.54
C GLU A 103 0.13 3.44 12.34
N ILE A 104 -0.44 3.77 11.18
CA ILE A 104 0.30 4.30 10.04
C ILE A 104 0.13 5.82 10.09
N ARG A 105 1.21 6.55 10.35
CA ARG A 105 1.16 8.02 10.47
C ARG A 105 1.07 8.68 9.10
N PRO A 106 0.60 9.94 9.01
CA PRO A 106 0.57 10.68 7.76
C PRO A 106 1.93 10.67 7.06
N GLY A 107 1.94 10.27 5.79
CA GLY A 107 3.15 10.22 4.97
C GLY A 107 3.99 8.94 5.07
N GLU A 108 3.68 8.01 5.98
CA GLU A 108 4.41 6.73 6.09
C GLU A 108 4.04 5.78 4.94
N LEU A 109 2.78 5.77 4.50
CA LEU A 109 2.43 5.14 3.23
C LEU A 109 2.93 6.04 2.11
N ALA A 110 3.90 5.56 1.34
CA ALA A 110 4.44 6.27 0.18
C ALA A 110 4.37 5.39 -1.06
N LEU A 111 3.71 5.89 -2.09
CA LEU A 111 3.59 5.25 -3.40
C LEU A 111 4.18 6.13 -4.49
N LEU A 112 5.18 5.60 -5.19
CA LEU A 112 5.68 6.23 -6.41
C LEU A 112 4.76 5.88 -7.58
N ILE A 113 4.16 6.91 -8.16
CA ILE A 113 3.40 6.82 -9.41
C ILE A 113 4.26 7.47 -10.49
N PRO A 114 5.08 6.70 -11.23
CA PRO A 114 5.87 7.26 -12.31
C PRO A 114 4.95 7.81 -13.40
N LEU A 115 5.35 8.91 -14.03
CA LEU A 115 4.71 9.30 -15.29
C LEU A 115 4.97 8.19 -16.30
N GLU A 116 3.91 7.59 -16.85
CA GLU A 116 4.06 6.61 -17.92
C GLU A 116 4.83 7.27 -19.07
N THR A 117 5.99 6.71 -19.39
CA THR A 117 6.76 7.12 -20.57
C THR A 117 6.72 5.98 -21.59
N CYS A 118 6.58 6.31 -22.88
CA CYS A 118 6.61 5.29 -23.93
C CYS A 118 7.92 4.50 -23.83
N ASN A 119 7.84 3.17 -23.75
CA ASN A 119 9.03 2.32 -23.75
C ASN A 119 9.90 2.50 -25.01
N CYS A 120 9.29 2.97 -26.10
CA CYS A 120 9.95 3.26 -27.36
C CYS A 120 10.91 4.47 -27.31
N CYS A 121 10.54 5.54 -26.60
CA CYS A 121 11.22 6.84 -26.75
C CYS A 121 11.30 7.66 -25.46
N LYS A 122 10.85 7.09 -24.33
CA LYS A 122 10.88 7.69 -22.98
C LYS A 122 10.19 9.06 -22.86
N LYS A 123 9.25 9.37 -23.76
CA LYS A 123 8.41 10.58 -23.72
C LYS A 123 7.01 10.27 -23.16
N ALA A 124 6.30 11.28 -22.65
CA ALA A 124 4.93 11.18 -22.11
C ALA A 124 3.92 10.58 -23.13
N PRO A 125 2.73 10.09 -22.76
CA PRO A 125 1.80 9.52 -23.73
C PRO A 125 1.30 10.57 -24.73
N GLY A 126 1.18 10.23 -26.02
CA GLY A 126 0.57 11.09 -27.04
C GLY A 126 1.50 11.94 -27.91
N HIS A 127 2.81 11.67 -27.95
CA HIS A 127 3.68 12.20 -29.03
C HIS A 127 3.54 11.33 -30.29
N SER A 128 3.55 11.98 -31.46
CA SER A 128 3.85 11.31 -32.72
C SER A 128 5.35 11.00 -32.76
N ALA A 129 5.69 9.80 -33.23
CA ALA A 129 7.06 9.36 -33.49
C ALA A 129 7.79 10.31 -34.44
#